data_AF-A0A1B6DEC5-F1
#
_entry.id   AF-A0A1B6DEC5-F1
#
_cell.length_a   1.000
_cell.length_b   1.000
_cell.length_c   1.000
_cell.angle_alpha   90.00
_cell.angle_beta   90.00
_cell.angle_gamma   90.00
#
_symmetry.space_group_name_H-M   'P 1'
#
loop_
_entity.id
_entity.type
_entity.pdbx_description
1 polymer ?
#
loop_
_entity_poly.entity_id
_entity_poly.type
_entity_poly.pdbx_seq_one_letter_code
_entity_poly.pdbx_strand_id
1 'polypeptide(L)'
;MPLLDAILEKNIRLIDYEKLVDERGQRVVAFGKYAGVAGMVNILHGLGLRLLALGHHTPFMHVGPAHNYRNSSMARQAVRDAGYEIALGMMPKSIGPLTFVFIGSGNVSQGGQEVFQELPHEYVPPEMLQKVAEHGVHTKVYGCEVRRLDHLERKEGAGFDPEEYDQNPAAYIST
;
A
#
# COMPACT_ATOMS: atom_id res chain seq x y z
N MET A 1 -1.18 15.20 32.03
CA MET A 1 -1.18 14.10 31.03
C MET A 1 -0.53 12.90 31.72
N PRO A 2 -1.27 11.83 32.07
CA PRO A 2 -0.82 10.88 33.11
C PRO A 2 0.58 10.28 32.91
N LEU A 3 0.96 9.94 31.67
CA LEU A 3 2.30 9.45 31.34
C LEU A 3 3.38 10.51 31.60
N LEU A 4 3.16 11.75 31.14
CA LEU A 4 4.12 12.85 31.31
C LEU A 4 4.21 13.29 32.76
N ASP A 5 3.09 13.29 33.48
CA ASP A 5 3.05 13.63 34.91
C ASP A 5 3.90 12.61 35.69
N ALA A 6 3.77 11.32 35.39
CA ALA A 6 4.59 10.26 35.98
C ALA A 6 6.08 10.34 35.60
N ILE A 7 6.41 10.77 34.39
CA ILE A 7 7.79 10.99 33.95
C ILE A 7 8.44 12.09 34.79
N LEU A 8 7.72 13.20 35.02
CA LEU A 8 8.19 14.31 35.84
C LEU A 8 8.31 13.92 37.31
N GLU A 9 7.26 13.35 37.89
CA GLU A 9 7.22 12.93 39.30
C GLU A 9 8.35 11.95 39.64
N LYS A 10 8.64 11.01 38.73
CA LYS A 10 9.65 9.98 38.93
C LYS A 10 11.03 10.35 38.38
N ASN A 11 11.21 11.59 37.90
CA ASN A 11 12.46 12.06 37.29
C ASN A 11 13.01 11.11 36.20
N ILE A 12 12.12 10.61 35.33
CA ILE A 12 12.46 9.71 34.23
C ILE A 12 12.98 10.52 33.04
N ARG A 13 14.03 10.05 32.39
CA ARG A 13 14.44 10.55 31.06
C ARG A 13 13.69 9.79 29.97
N LEU A 14 12.79 10.47 29.26
CA LEU A 14 12.16 9.95 28.05
C LEU A 14 13.03 10.26 26.83
N ILE A 15 13.33 9.23 26.03
CA ILE A 15 13.95 9.37 24.71
C ILE A 15 12.93 8.90 23.68
N ASP A 16 12.36 9.84 22.92
CA ASP A 16 11.39 9.54 21.88
C ASP A 16 12.09 9.31 20.54
N TYR A 17 12.14 8.04 20.11
CA TYR A 17 12.76 7.65 18.84
C TYR A 17 11.98 8.12 17.61
N GLU A 18 10.71 8.50 17.73
CA GLU A 18 9.95 9.10 16.63
C GLU A 18 10.46 10.50 16.28
N LYS A 19 11.02 11.22 17.26
CA LYS A 19 11.57 12.56 17.11
C LYS A 19 13.09 12.60 16.91
N LEU A 20 13.74 11.45 16.78
CA LEU A 20 15.14 11.42 16.35
C LEU A 20 15.23 11.83 14.87
N VAL A 21 15.88 12.95 14.63
CA VAL A 21 16.10 13.53 13.30
C VAL A 21 17.58 13.80 13.05
N ASP A 22 17.98 13.83 11.79
CA ASP A 22 19.31 14.27 11.37
C ASP A 22 19.40 15.82 11.33
N GLU A 23 20.55 16.34 10.90
CA GLU A 23 20.80 17.78 10.77
C GLU A 23 19.87 18.49 9.78
N ARG A 24 19.18 17.73 8.91
CA ARG A 24 18.22 18.24 7.92
C ARG A 24 16.77 18.11 8.40
N GLY A 25 16.55 17.63 9.63
CA GLY A 25 15.22 17.40 10.18
C GLY A 25 14.56 16.10 9.68
N GLN A 26 15.29 15.22 8.98
CA GLN A 26 14.76 13.96 8.50
C GLN A 26 14.81 12.89 9.60
N ARG A 27 13.69 12.21 9.83
CA ARG A 27 13.60 11.13 10.84
C ARG A 27 14.56 9.99 10.51
N VAL A 28 15.40 9.59 11.46
CA VAL A 28 16.46 8.58 11.25
C VAL A 28 16.03 7.14 11.55
N VAL A 29 15.01 6.94 12.38
CA VAL A 29 14.47 5.60 12.72
C VAL A 29 13.06 5.47 12.19
N ALA A 30 12.85 4.73 11.10
CA ALA A 30 11.53 4.55 10.51
C ALA A 30 11.27 3.09 10.09
N PHE A 31 10.02 2.65 10.25
CA PHE A 31 9.56 1.30 9.88
C PHE A 31 8.65 1.30 8.65
N GLY A 32 8.44 2.46 8.02
CA GLY A 32 7.42 2.66 6.99
C GLY A 32 7.49 1.62 5.87
N LYS A 33 8.69 1.33 5.37
CA LYS A 33 8.89 0.35 4.30
C LYS A 33 8.42 -1.06 4.69
N TYR A 34 8.81 -1.54 5.86
CA TYR A 34 8.38 -2.85 6.34
C TYR A 34 6.89 -2.89 6.71
N ALA A 35 6.32 -1.78 7.15
CA ALA A 35 4.87 -1.66 7.32
C ALA A 35 4.14 -1.85 5.97
N GLY A 36 4.69 -1.30 4.88
CA GLY A 36 4.21 -1.53 3.51
C GLY A 36 4.28 -3.00 3.08
N VAL A 37 5.44 -3.62 3.28
CA VAL A 37 5.66 -5.06 2.96
C VAL A 37 4.65 -5.94 3.70
N ALA A 38 4.55 -5.78 5.03
CA ALA A 38 3.62 -6.57 5.83
C ALA A 38 2.15 -6.26 5.48
N GLY A 39 1.84 -4.99 5.22
CA GLY A 39 0.52 -4.53 4.81
C GLY A 39 0.07 -5.19 3.51
N MET A 40 0.91 -5.21 2.48
CA MET A 40 0.58 -5.84 1.20
C MET A 40 0.37 -7.35 1.33
N VAL A 41 1.24 -8.05 2.08
CA VAL A 41 1.07 -9.50 2.34
C VAL A 41 -0.28 -9.76 3.04
N ASN A 42 -0.64 -8.95 4.03
CA ASN A 42 -1.92 -9.11 4.73
C ASN A 42 -3.13 -8.74 3.86
N ILE A 43 -3.01 -7.77 2.95
CA ILE A 43 -4.06 -7.47 1.97
C ILE A 43 -4.30 -8.69 1.07
N LEU A 44 -3.25 -9.30 0.54
CA LEU A 44 -3.36 -10.49 -0.30
C LEU A 44 -3.95 -11.68 0.47
N HIS A 45 -3.50 -11.90 1.70
CA HIS A 45 -4.07 -12.91 2.59
C HIS A 45 -5.58 -12.67 2.83
N GLY A 46 -5.95 -11.44 3.20
CA GLY A 46 -7.34 -11.05 3.44
C GLY A 46 -8.21 -11.19 2.18
N LEU A 47 -7.67 -10.87 1.01
CA LEU A 47 -8.33 -11.08 -0.28
C LEU A 47 -8.58 -12.57 -0.53
N GLY A 48 -7.58 -13.43 -0.28
CA GLY A 48 -7.73 -14.88 -0.38
C GLY A 48 -8.86 -15.41 0.51
N LEU A 49 -8.91 -14.99 1.77
CA LEU A 49 -9.99 -15.36 2.69
C LEU A 49 -11.35 -14.83 2.23
N ARG A 50 -11.42 -13.59 1.78
CA ARG A 50 -12.67 -12.96 1.32
C ARG A 50 -13.23 -13.67 0.09
N LEU A 51 -12.39 -13.98 -0.89
CA LEU A 51 -12.80 -14.67 -2.11
C LEU A 51 -13.20 -16.12 -1.83
N LEU A 52 -12.49 -16.81 -0.93
CA LEU A 52 -12.89 -18.14 -0.47
C LEU A 52 -14.29 -18.11 0.18
N ALA A 53 -14.56 -17.13 1.04
CA ALA A 53 -15.87 -16.95 1.65
C ALA A 53 -17.00 -16.62 0.64
N LEU A 54 -16.64 -16.09 -0.53
CA LEU A 54 -17.56 -15.87 -1.65
C LEU A 54 -17.69 -17.10 -2.57
N GLY A 55 -17.03 -18.22 -2.26
CA GLY A 55 -17.08 -19.47 -3.03
C GLY A 55 -16.05 -19.55 -4.16
N HIS A 56 -15.01 -18.72 -4.14
CA HIS A 56 -13.96 -18.70 -5.16
C HIS A 56 -12.64 -19.27 -4.64
N HIS A 57 -12.15 -20.30 -5.33
CA HIS A 57 -10.78 -20.78 -5.17
C HIS A 57 -9.86 -19.91 -6.03
N THR A 58 -8.91 -19.22 -5.40
CA THR A 58 -7.98 -18.30 -6.08
C THR A 58 -6.56 -18.52 -5.58
N PRO A 59 -5.50 -18.20 -6.33
CA PRO A 59 -4.13 -18.37 -5.85
C PRO A 59 -3.82 -17.66 -4.52
N PHE A 60 -4.57 -16.60 -4.17
CA PHE A 60 -4.36 -15.84 -2.94
C PHE A 60 -4.65 -16.63 -1.64
N MET A 61 -5.41 -17.73 -1.68
CA MET A 61 -5.62 -18.57 -0.47
C MET A 61 -4.34 -19.27 0.00
N HIS A 62 -3.30 -19.33 -0.84
CA HIS A 62 -1.99 -19.87 -0.46
C HIS A 62 -1.11 -18.84 0.26
N VAL A 63 -1.50 -17.56 0.26
CA VAL A 63 -0.77 -16.50 0.96
C VAL A 63 -1.24 -16.46 2.42
N GLY A 64 -0.36 -16.86 3.35
CA GLY A 64 -0.56 -16.70 4.79
C GLY A 64 -0.40 -15.24 5.26
N PRO A 65 -0.84 -14.90 6.48
CA PRO A 65 -0.65 -13.58 7.06
C PRO A 65 0.83 -13.30 7.32
N ALA A 66 1.23 -12.02 7.29
CA ALA A 66 2.63 -11.59 7.33
C ALA A 66 3.43 -12.16 8.52
N HIS A 67 2.78 -12.27 9.69
CA HIS A 67 3.44 -12.77 10.92
C HIS A 67 3.74 -14.28 10.91
N ASN A 68 3.19 -15.03 9.96
CA ASN A 68 3.50 -16.47 9.81
C ASN A 68 4.83 -16.72 9.08
N TYR A 69 5.40 -15.70 8.43
CA TYR A 69 6.68 -15.83 7.75
C TYR A 69 7.82 -15.40 8.65
N ARG A 70 8.94 -16.14 8.59
CA ARG A 70 10.13 -15.82 9.39
C ARG A 70 10.82 -14.53 8.93
N ASN A 71 10.69 -14.17 7.66
CA ASN A 71 11.28 -12.98 7.06
C ASN A 71 10.50 -12.57 5.80
N SER A 72 10.78 -11.36 5.30
CA SER A 72 10.12 -10.79 4.12
C SER A 72 10.37 -11.58 2.84
N SER A 73 11.52 -12.25 2.71
CA SER A 73 11.83 -13.06 1.52
C SER A 73 10.90 -14.28 1.41
N MET A 74 10.59 -14.95 2.52
CA MET A 74 9.64 -16.06 2.52
C MET A 74 8.21 -15.58 2.18
N ALA A 75 7.79 -14.43 2.69
CA ALA A 75 6.50 -13.85 2.37
C ALA A 75 6.40 -13.50 0.87
N ARG A 76 7.45 -12.88 0.32
CA ARG A 76 7.55 -12.56 -1.11
C ARG A 76 7.54 -13.82 -1.99
N GLN A 77 8.18 -14.91 -1.54
CA GLN A 77 8.13 -16.18 -2.27
C GLN A 77 6.69 -16.73 -2.36
N ALA A 78 5.93 -16.71 -1.26
CA ALA A 78 4.54 -17.15 -1.29
C ALA A 78 3.67 -16.30 -2.22
N VAL A 79 3.92 -14.98 -2.29
CA VAL A 79 3.25 -14.09 -3.25
C VAL A 79 3.67 -14.40 -4.69
N ARG A 80 4.96 -14.70 -4.92
CA ARG A 80 5.46 -15.11 -6.25
C ARG A 80 4.81 -16.42 -6.72
N ASP A 81 4.67 -17.40 -5.83
CA ASP A 81 4.05 -18.69 -6.14
C ASP A 81 2.57 -18.48 -6.54
N ALA A 82 1.84 -17.65 -5.80
CA ALA A 82 0.48 -17.25 -6.19
C ALA A 82 0.47 -16.49 -7.53
N GLY A 83 1.47 -15.64 -7.78
CA GLY A 83 1.64 -14.94 -9.05
C GLY A 83 1.83 -15.88 -10.23
N TYR A 84 2.58 -16.98 -10.06
CA TYR A 84 2.77 -17.99 -11.09
C TYR A 84 1.44 -18.66 -11.48
N GLU A 85 0.62 -19.04 -10.49
CA GLU A 85 -0.72 -19.61 -10.75
C GLU A 85 -1.64 -18.59 -11.46
N ILE A 86 -1.59 -17.31 -11.09
CA ILE A 86 -2.32 -16.24 -11.79
C ILE A 86 -1.90 -16.18 -13.26
N ALA A 87 -0.60 -16.19 -13.54
CA ALA A 87 -0.07 -16.15 -14.91
C ALA A 87 -0.50 -17.36 -15.75
N LEU A 88 -0.66 -18.53 -15.13
CA LEU A 88 -1.22 -19.74 -15.76
C LEU A 88 -2.74 -19.70 -15.97
N GLY A 89 -3.41 -18.62 -15.55
CA GLY A 89 -4.85 -18.45 -15.72
C GLY A 89 -5.69 -19.19 -14.69
N MET A 90 -5.14 -19.50 -13.52
CA MET A 90 -5.86 -20.17 -12.42
C MET A 90 -6.80 -19.22 -11.64
N MET A 91 -6.92 -17.96 -12.06
CA MET A 91 -7.93 -17.04 -11.55
C MET A 91 -9.32 -17.35 -12.14
N PRO A 92 -10.38 -17.46 -11.31
CA PRO A 92 -11.74 -17.64 -11.80
C PRO A 92 -12.21 -16.43 -12.61
N LYS A 93 -12.81 -16.68 -13.78
CA LYS A 93 -13.36 -15.63 -14.66
C LYS A 93 -14.42 -14.75 -13.99
N SER A 94 -15.11 -15.26 -12.97
CA SER A 94 -16.13 -14.55 -12.21
C SER A 94 -15.60 -13.38 -11.37
N ILE A 95 -14.28 -13.33 -11.10
CA ILE A 95 -13.66 -12.26 -10.31
C ILE A 95 -13.41 -11.00 -11.17
N GLY A 96 -13.27 -11.17 -12.47
CA GLY A 96 -12.84 -10.11 -13.37
C GLY A 96 -11.38 -9.65 -13.11
N PRO A 97 -10.96 -8.56 -13.76
CA PRO A 97 -9.64 -7.96 -13.56
C PRO A 97 -9.50 -7.37 -12.15
N LEU A 98 -8.36 -7.63 -11.49
CA LEU A 98 -8.08 -7.12 -10.15
C LEU A 98 -7.12 -5.94 -10.22
N THR A 99 -7.50 -4.82 -9.60
CA THR A 99 -6.67 -3.62 -9.51
C THR A 99 -6.34 -3.29 -8.06
N PHE A 100 -5.06 -3.02 -7.80
CA PHE A 100 -4.51 -2.57 -6.53
C PHE A 100 -4.14 -1.09 -6.64
N VAL A 101 -4.75 -0.25 -5.82
CA VAL A 101 -4.51 1.19 -5.81
C VAL A 101 -3.58 1.55 -4.65
N PHE A 102 -2.45 2.16 -4.98
CA PHE A 102 -1.45 2.66 -4.04
C PHE A 102 -1.61 4.16 -3.90
N ILE A 103 -2.08 4.62 -2.73
CA ILE A 103 -2.25 6.05 -2.46
C ILE A 103 -1.00 6.59 -1.77
N GLY A 104 -0.36 7.56 -2.42
CA GLY A 104 0.89 8.19 -1.98
C GLY A 104 2.15 7.46 -2.42
N SER A 105 3.29 8.16 -2.31
CA SER A 105 4.60 7.72 -2.83
C SER A 105 5.66 7.49 -1.74
N GLY A 106 5.25 7.53 -0.46
CA GLY A 106 6.14 7.38 0.69
C GLY A 106 6.62 5.93 0.92
N ASN A 107 7.46 5.76 1.95
CA ASN A 107 8.10 4.47 2.28
C ASN A 107 7.10 3.30 2.40
N VAL A 108 5.92 3.53 2.95
CA VAL A 108 4.88 2.49 3.09
C VAL A 108 4.36 2.03 1.73
N SER A 109 4.04 2.97 0.83
CA SER A 109 3.59 2.65 -0.52
C SER A 109 4.68 1.88 -1.27
N GLN A 110 5.93 2.35 -1.23
CA GLN A 110 7.06 1.68 -1.87
C GLN A 110 7.24 0.24 -1.35
N GLY A 111 7.18 0.03 -0.03
CA GLY A 111 7.26 -1.31 0.55
C GLY A 111 6.12 -2.24 0.14
N GLY A 112 4.91 -1.72 -0.01
CA GLY A 112 3.78 -2.50 -0.53
C GLY A 112 3.95 -2.85 -2.00
N GLN A 113 4.42 -1.88 -2.80
CA GLN A 113 4.70 -2.08 -4.22
C GLN A 113 5.81 -3.11 -4.47
N GLU A 114 6.84 -3.20 -3.62
CA GLU A 114 7.88 -4.24 -3.71
C GLU A 114 7.31 -5.66 -3.60
N VAL A 115 6.27 -5.86 -2.79
CA VAL A 115 5.58 -7.16 -2.69
C VAL A 115 4.65 -7.36 -3.88
N PHE A 116 3.91 -6.32 -4.28
CA PHE A 116 3.01 -6.38 -5.44
C PHE A 116 3.74 -6.77 -6.73
N GLN A 117 4.96 -6.28 -6.93
CA GLN A 117 5.78 -6.58 -8.10
C GLN A 117 6.15 -8.07 -8.24
N GLU A 118 5.91 -8.89 -7.21
CA GLU A 118 6.05 -10.35 -7.30
C GLU A 118 4.92 -11.04 -8.05
N LEU A 119 3.80 -10.35 -8.25
CA LEU A 119 2.69 -10.81 -9.07
C LEU A 119 2.94 -10.47 -10.55
N PRO A 120 2.36 -11.21 -11.50
CA PRO A 120 2.27 -10.75 -12.88
C PRO A 120 1.42 -9.47 -12.89
N HIS A 121 2.01 -8.34 -13.28
CA HIS A 121 1.36 -7.05 -13.11
C HIS A 121 1.52 -6.11 -14.30
N GLU A 122 0.61 -5.14 -14.39
CA GLU A 122 0.72 -3.97 -15.27
C GLU A 122 0.32 -2.72 -14.47
N TYR A 123 1.17 -1.70 -14.46
CA TYR A 123 0.80 -0.41 -13.89
C TYR A 123 0.02 0.42 -14.90
N VAL A 124 -1.10 0.99 -14.46
CA VAL A 124 -1.97 1.86 -15.26
C VAL A 124 -2.23 3.17 -14.53
N PRO A 125 -2.37 4.29 -15.25
CA PRO A 125 -2.73 5.55 -14.62
C PRO A 125 -4.23 5.58 -14.23
N PRO A 126 -4.65 6.47 -13.32
CA PRO A 126 -6.02 6.50 -12.78
C PRO A 126 -7.12 6.57 -13.86
N GLU A 127 -6.90 7.31 -14.94
CA GLU A 127 -7.85 7.45 -16.05
C GLU A 127 -8.09 6.14 -16.83
N MET A 128 -7.22 5.15 -16.68
CA MET A 128 -7.33 3.84 -17.34
C MET A 128 -8.07 2.81 -16.47
N LEU A 129 -8.46 3.14 -15.23
CA LEU A 129 -9.13 2.21 -14.32
C LEU A 129 -10.44 1.66 -14.89
N GLN A 130 -11.25 2.51 -15.54
CA GLN A 130 -12.49 2.08 -16.19
C GLN A 130 -12.21 1.08 -17.32
N LYS A 131 -11.22 1.37 -18.16
CA LYS A 131 -10.83 0.49 -19.26
C LYS A 131 -10.33 -0.86 -18.75
N VAL A 132 -9.59 -0.88 -17.64
CA VAL A 132 -9.15 -2.13 -16.99
C VAL A 132 -10.33 -2.92 -16.45
N ALA A 133 -11.31 -2.27 -15.81
CA ALA A 133 -12.49 -2.98 -15.30
C ALA A 133 -13.30 -3.67 -16.41
N GLU A 134 -13.40 -3.03 -17.58
CA GLU A 134 -14.18 -3.53 -18.72
C GLU A 134 -13.41 -4.54 -19.59
N HIS A 135 -12.12 -4.32 -19.81
CA HIS A 135 -11.32 -5.03 -20.83
C HIS A 135 -10.05 -5.69 -20.29
N GLY A 136 -9.81 -5.62 -18.99
CA GLY A 136 -8.65 -6.23 -18.37
C GLY A 136 -8.65 -7.76 -18.51
N VAL A 137 -7.48 -8.36 -18.35
CA VAL A 137 -7.30 -9.82 -18.37
C VAL A 137 -7.09 -10.34 -16.95
N HIS A 138 -7.40 -11.62 -16.73
CA HIS A 138 -7.28 -12.26 -15.42
C HIS A 138 -5.96 -13.02 -15.21
N THR A 139 -5.02 -12.95 -16.18
CA THR A 139 -3.69 -13.58 -16.08
C THR A 139 -2.63 -12.66 -15.47
N LYS A 140 -3.04 -11.46 -15.06
CA LYS A 140 -2.24 -10.48 -14.33
C LYS A 140 -3.14 -9.64 -13.43
N VAL A 141 -2.52 -8.91 -12.53
CA VAL A 141 -3.16 -7.89 -11.71
C VAL A 141 -2.74 -6.49 -12.19
N TYR A 142 -3.54 -5.49 -11.89
CA TYR A 142 -3.27 -4.12 -12.28
C TYR A 142 -2.86 -3.30 -11.06
N GLY A 143 -1.84 -2.47 -11.22
CA GLY A 143 -1.39 -1.52 -10.20
C GLY A 143 -1.76 -0.12 -10.63
N CYS A 144 -2.21 0.73 -9.71
CA CYS A 144 -2.43 2.15 -9.98
C CYS A 144 -1.85 2.96 -8.83
N GLU A 145 -0.96 3.91 -9.13
CA GLU A 145 -0.47 4.85 -8.13
C GLU A 145 -1.30 6.13 -8.21
N VAL A 146 -1.88 6.53 -7.09
CA VAL A 146 -2.64 7.78 -6.95
C VAL A 146 -1.87 8.68 -6.00
N ARG A 147 -1.48 9.84 -6.49
CA ARG A 147 -0.73 10.88 -5.78
C ARG A 147 -1.64 12.06 -5.51
N ARG A 148 -1.13 13.00 -4.71
CA ARG A 148 -1.81 14.26 -4.38
C ARG A 148 -2.32 14.99 -5.63
N LEU A 149 -1.53 15.01 -6.70
CA LEU A 149 -1.91 15.65 -7.97
C LEU A 149 -3.12 15.03 -8.66
N ASP A 150 -3.45 13.77 -8.36
CA ASP A 150 -4.52 13.02 -9.02
C ASP A 150 -5.89 13.25 -8.37
N HIS A 151 -5.92 13.79 -7.14
CA HIS A 151 -7.17 13.98 -6.37
C HIS A 151 -7.20 15.27 -5.57
N LEU A 152 -6.22 16.17 -5.73
CA LEU A 152 -6.24 17.50 -5.13
C LEU A 152 -6.12 18.56 -6.23
N GLU A 153 -7.00 19.55 -6.17
CA GLU A 153 -6.95 20.72 -7.04
C GLU A 153 -7.20 21.99 -6.24
N ARG A 154 -6.70 23.12 -6.73
CA ARG A 154 -7.11 24.42 -6.21
C ARG A 154 -8.59 24.62 -6.43
N LYS A 155 -9.27 25.28 -5.49
CA LYS A 155 -10.67 25.70 -5.61
C LYS A 155 -10.95 26.53 -6.87
N GLU A 156 -9.93 27.19 -7.39
CA GLU A 156 -9.99 28.03 -8.59
C GLU A 156 -9.64 27.27 -9.88
N GLY A 157 -9.38 25.96 -9.83
CA GLY A 157 -9.22 25.08 -11.00
C GLY A 157 -7.81 24.99 -11.60
N ALA A 158 -6.77 25.53 -10.94
CA ALA A 158 -5.41 25.60 -11.47
C ALA A 158 -4.49 24.40 -11.07
N GLY A 159 -5.06 23.19 -10.94
CA GLY A 159 -4.29 21.97 -10.66
C GLY A 159 -3.68 21.91 -9.25
N PHE A 160 -2.63 21.10 -9.09
CA PHE A 160 -1.95 20.84 -7.81
C PHE A 160 -0.52 21.39 -7.77
N ASP A 161 -0.15 22.10 -6.69
CA ASP A 161 1.25 22.41 -6.37
C ASP A 161 1.59 21.92 -4.95
N PRO A 162 2.64 21.10 -4.78
CA PRO A 162 3.02 20.55 -3.48
C PRO A 162 3.41 21.62 -2.44
N GLU A 163 4.19 22.63 -2.83
CA GLU A 163 4.73 23.62 -1.90
C GLU A 163 3.64 24.59 -1.43
N GLU A 164 2.78 25.01 -2.36
CA GLU A 164 1.63 25.84 -2.04
C GLU A 164 0.62 25.07 -1.18
N TYR A 165 0.37 23.78 -1.48
CA TYR A 165 -0.51 22.96 -0.65
C TYR A 165 -0.01 22.85 0.79
N ASP A 166 1.29 22.65 0.99
CA ASP A 166 1.88 22.51 2.32
C ASP A 166 1.78 23.83 3.12
N GLN A 167 1.78 24.99 2.44
CA GLN A 167 1.64 26.31 3.07
C GLN A 167 0.18 26.76 3.26
N ASN A 168 -0.70 26.44 2.30
CA ASN A 168 -2.10 26.89 2.26
C ASN A 168 -3.05 25.75 1.83
N PRO A 169 -3.19 24.69 2.65
CA PRO A 169 -4.02 23.54 2.29
C PRO A 169 -5.50 23.90 2.15
N ALA A 170 -5.96 24.99 2.77
CA ALA A 170 -7.34 25.47 2.69
C ALA A 170 -7.74 25.99 1.29
N ALA A 171 -6.77 26.29 0.41
CA ALA A 171 -7.02 26.69 -0.97
C ALA A 171 -7.38 25.52 -1.90
N TYR A 172 -7.27 24.28 -1.42
CA TYR A 172 -7.46 23.07 -2.21
C TYR A 172 -8.73 22.31 -1.82
N ILE A 173 -9.23 21.50 -2.74
CA ILE A 173 -10.32 20.54 -2.55
C ILE A 173 -9.90 19.17 -3.06
N SER A 174 -10.56 18.12 -2.54
CA SER A 174 -10.42 16.77 -3.08
C SER A 174 -11.45 16.53 -4.17
N THR A 175 -11.01 16.00 -5.31
CA THR A 175 -11.85 15.62 -6.45
C THR A 175 -12.10 14.13 -6.55
#